data_AF-A0A7X2N0Y0-F1
#
_entry.id   AF-A0A7X2N0Y0-F1
#
_cell.length_a   1.000
_cell.length_b   1.000
_cell.length_c   1.000
_cell.angle_alpha   90.00
_cell.angle_beta   90.00
_cell.angle_gamma   90.00
#
_symmetry.space_group_name_H-M   'P 1'
#
loop_
_entity.id
_entity.type
_entity.pdbx_description
1 polymer ?
#
loop_
_entity_poly.entity_id
_entity_poly.type
_entity_poly.pdbx_seq_one_letter_code
_entity_poly.pdbx_strand_id
1 'polypeptide(L)'
;MTTFNPFEEKPINIEKTFLDWKSLNPRPYDKHDTDPYTKCRIILMNGTEFEAQWFSRNFSRHCYDNELRQQLALVRRVEQQQQKRISCLKPKDESILEHTISYEQLAVDLTSVLAKNECNCTVKNALNLALLEDFDHLYRYSNLLDIEYGIHPEKLVGGYTEIMPARPTISEHRHPLDSIFPYVNNDKVDTLTKLNIGIITAAEQQTMNYYMNVANLYNKSDVGRRLYQEIGMIEEEHVSQYESLKDTRATWLEELLLHEYTECYLYYSCLQTECHSRIKRIWEECLLQEITHLHKAKDLLHKYEKKDWDEVIPDGDLPKILVLQPNIGYVRDVIATTTGNTQQGLCVVPLHDLPESANFYKYQNIVNRDISCVASHNVIDCRIKYKHKDYRYQTAPSPLKELRDRQKDNTTLARDPRCTPKESTVCGTTENSCSCISKSCDGKTTMF
;
A
#
# COMPACT_ATOMS: atom_id res chain seq x y z
N MET A 1 -23.22 6.80 -15.92
CA MET A 1 -21.87 7.33 -15.67
C MET A 1 -21.12 7.16 -16.97
N THR A 2 -20.47 8.21 -17.48
CA THR A 2 -19.56 8.09 -18.62
C THR A 2 -18.39 7.21 -18.19
N THR A 3 -18.27 6.03 -18.80
CA THR A 3 -17.08 5.18 -18.65
C THR A 3 -15.93 5.83 -19.43
N PHE A 4 -14.71 5.74 -18.91
CA PHE A 4 -13.51 6.29 -19.55
C PHE A 4 -12.66 5.12 -20.05
N ASN A 5 -12.35 5.11 -21.34
CA ASN A 5 -11.57 4.05 -21.97
C ASN A 5 -10.27 4.65 -22.55
N PRO A 6 -9.10 4.41 -21.93
CA PRO A 6 -7.85 5.01 -22.40
C PRO A 6 -7.41 4.45 -23.77
N PHE A 7 -7.92 3.30 -24.23
CA PHE A 7 -7.64 2.77 -25.57
C PHE A 7 -8.38 3.53 -26.69
N GLU A 8 -9.50 4.18 -26.37
CA GLU A 8 -10.28 5.00 -27.32
C GLU A 8 -9.81 6.46 -27.34
N GLU A 9 -9.04 6.88 -26.34
CA GLU A 9 -8.43 8.21 -26.30
C GLU A 9 -7.30 8.35 -27.32
N LYS A 10 -7.14 9.56 -27.87
CA LYS A 10 -6.14 9.81 -28.90
C LYS A 10 -4.75 10.05 -28.28
N PRO A 11 -3.74 9.19 -28.54
CA PRO A 11 -2.39 9.43 -28.05
C PRO A 11 -1.75 10.62 -28.77
N ILE A 12 -0.76 11.23 -28.12
CA ILE A 12 0.06 12.28 -28.74
C ILE A 12 1.42 11.73 -29.13
N ASN A 13 2.21 12.52 -29.86
CA ASN A 13 3.58 12.14 -30.15
C ASN A 13 4.39 12.20 -28.84
N ILE A 14 4.97 11.07 -28.42
CA ILE A 14 5.77 10.94 -27.21
C ILE A 14 6.96 11.92 -27.16
N GLU A 15 7.53 12.34 -28.28
CA GLU A 15 8.60 13.37 -28.23
C GLU A 15 8.09 14.74 -27.77
N LYS A 16 6.78 14.99 -27.87
CA LYS A 16 6.13 16.22 -27.38
C LYS A 16 5.79 16.14 -25.90
N THR A 17 5.95 14.99 -25.25
CA THR A 17 5.66 14.82 -23.81
C THR A 17 6.85 15.14 -22.91
N PHE A 18 8.06 15.28 -23.47
CA PHE A 18 9.25 15.59 -22.69
C PHE A 18 9.15 16.95 -21.99
N LEU A 19 9.48 16.95 -20.71
CA LEU A 19 9.46 18.15 -19.89
C LEU A 19 10.83 18.85 -19.86
N ASP A 20 10.81 20.19 -19.83
CA ASP A 20 11.99 21.00 -19.55
C ASP A 20 12.30 21.05 -18.04
N TRP A 21 13.48 21.57 -17.69
CA TRP A 21 13.91 21.64 -16.28
C TRP A 21 12.98 22.46 -15.38
N LYS A 22 12.30 23.46 -15.94
CA LYS A 22 11.36 24.30 -15.18
C LYS A 22 10.08 23.52 -14.87
N SER A 23 9.58 22.77 -15.83
CA SER A 23 8.37 21.96 -15.70
C SER A 23 8.58 20.75 -14.78
N LEU A 24 9.80 20.20 -14.77
CA LEU A 24 10.22 19.13 -13.87
C LEU A 24 10.34 19.53 -12.39
N ASN A 25 10.47 20.82 -12.09
CA ASN A 25 10.63 21.33 -10.74
C ASN A 25 9.39 22.16 -10.34
N PRO A 26 8.24 21.52 -10.06
CA PRO A 26 7.03 22.23 -9.70
C PRO A 26 7.19 22.91 -8.33
N ARG A 27 6.33 23.90 -8.07
CA ARG A 27 6.24 24.48 -6.72
C ARG A 27 5.82 23.37 -5.72
N PRO A 28 6.47 23.23 -4.56
CA PRO A 28 5.99 22.30 -3.54
C PRO A 28 4.61 22.70 -2.99
N TYR A 29 3.88 21.75 -2.41
CA TYR A 29 2.66 22.06 -1.65
C TYR A 29 2.99 22.68 -0.28
N ASP A 30 2.01 23.31 0.36
CA ASP A 30 2.16 23.82 1.73
C ASP A 30 1.81 22.71 2.72
N LYS A 31 2.75 22.32 3.60
CA LYS A 31 2.53 21.19 4.50
C LYS A 31 1.42 21.44 5.54
N HIS A 32 1.06 22.69 5.80
CA HIS A 32 0.06 23.09 6.80
C HIS A 32 -1.36 23.19 6.24
N ASP A 33 -1.50 23.55 4.96
CA ASP A 33 -2.80 23.86 4.35
C ASP A 33 -3.25 22.80 3.33
N THR A 34 -2.34 21.92 2.88
CA THR A 34 -2.66 20.90 1.87
C THR A 34 -3.45 19.75 2.49
N ASP A 35 -4.54 19.35 1.82
CA ASP A 35 -5.36 18.23 2.25
C ASP A 35 -4.51 16.94 2.39
N PRO A 36 -4.67 16.17 3.47
CA PRO A 36 -3.93 14.93 3.68
C PRO A 36 -4.04 13.95 2.51
N TYR A 37 -5.20 13.81 1.87
CA TYR A 37 -5.35 12.92 0.73
C TYR A 37 -4.69 13.46 -0.54
N THR A 38 -4.47 14.77 -0.68
CA THR A 38 -3.56 15.28 -1.73
C THR A 38 -2.13 14.79 -1.48
N LYS A 39 -1.66 14.75 -0.22
CA LYS A 39 -0.34 14.18 0.12
C LYS A 39 -0.28 12.67 -0.15
N CYS A 40 -1.31 11.92 0.26
CA CYS A 40 -1.39 10.48 -0.02
C CYS A 40 -1.39 10.18 -1.52
N ARG A 41 -2.12 10.95 -2.36
CA ARG A 41 -2.07 10.80 -3.83
C ARG A 41 -0.67 11.04 -4.38
N ILE A 42 0.05 12.05 -3.88
CA ILE A 42 1.44 12.31 -4.29
C ILE A 42 2.35 11.13 -3.94
N ILE A 43 2.19 10.55 -2.75
CA ILE A 43 2.98 9.38 -2.33
C ILE A 43 2.63 8.18 -3.22
N LEU A 44 1.34 7.90 -3.42
CA LEU A 44 0.87 6.80 -4.27
C LEU A 44 1.42 6.92 -5.69
N MET A 45 1.22 8.06 -6.35
CA MET A 45 1.69 8.24 -7.72
C MET A 45 3.22 8.20 -7.84
N ASN A 46 3.95 8.60 -6.79
CA ASN A 46 5.41 8.43 -6.78
C ASN A 46 5.81 6.95 -6.72
N GLY A 47 5.10 6.15 -5.91
CA GLY A 47 5.33 4.70 -5.85
C GLY A 47 4.95 3.97 -7.14
N THR A 48 3.83 4.34 -7.76
CA THR A 48 3.43 3.84 -9.09
C THR A 48 4.54 4.04 -10.11
N GLU A 49 5.04 5.27 -10.22
CA GLU A 49 6.12 5.63 -11.15
C GLU A 49 7.45 4.96 -10.79
N PHE A 50 7.70 4.71 -9.49
CA PHE A 50 8.87 3.96 -9.05
C PHE A 50 8.82 2.51 -9.56
N GLU A 51 7.67 1.85 -9.43
CA GLU A 51 7.47 0.48 -9.89
C GLU A 51 7.52 0.40 -11.43
N ALA A 52 6.89 1.32 -12.15
CA ALA A 52 6.98 1.41 -13.61
C ALA A 52 8.44 1.53 -14.10
N GLN A 53 9.25 2.36 -13.41
CA GLN A 53 10.68 2.46 -13.68
C GLN A 53 11.43 1.14 -13.45
N TRP A 54 11.18 0.47 -12.33
CA TRP A 54 11.84 -0.79 -11.99
C TRP A 54 11.45 -1.92 -12.93
N PHE A 55 10.16 -2.08 -13.20
CA PHE A 55 9.64 -3.00 -14.19
C PHE A 55 10.31 -2.78 -15.56
N SER A 56 10.29 -1.56 -16.09
CA SER A 56 10.87 -1.23 -17.41
C SER A 56 12.39 -1.50 -17.46
N ARG A 57 13.11 -1.29 -16.36
CA ARG A 57 14.55 -1.63 -16.27
C ARG A 57 14.77 -3.14 -16.28
N ASN A 58 13.98 -3.89 -15.53
CA ASN A 58 14.08 -5.34 -15.46
C ASN A 58 13.66 -5.99 -16.78
N PHE A 59 12.60 -5.51 -17.41
CA PHE A 59 12.23 -5.93 -18.76
C PHE A 59 13.41 -5.71 -19.73
N SER A 60 13.99 -4.50 -19.74
CA SER A 60 15.15 -4.23 -20.60
C SER A 60 16.39 -5.10 -20.31
N ARG A 61 16.55 -5.65 -19.09
CA ARG A 61 17.67 -6.55 -18.72
C ARG A 61 17.43 -7.99 -19.17
N HIS A 62 16.16 -8.39 -19.34
CA HIS A 62 15.76 -9.73 -19.75
C HIS A 62 15.29 -9.80 -21.22
N CYS A 63 15.39 -8.70 -21.96
CA CYS A 63 15.03 -8.61 -23.36
C CYS A 63 16.28 -8.62 -24.26
N TYR A 64 16.33 -9.51 -25.26
CA TYR A 64 17.44 -9.58 -26.22
C TYR A 64 17.26 -8.66 -27.44
N ASP A 65 16.04 -8.19 -27.70
CA ASP A 65 15.72 -7.35 -28.86
C ASP A 65 16.05 -5.87 -28.59
N ASN A 66 17.00 -5.31 -29.34
CA ASN A 66 17.44 -3.93 -29.12
C ASN A 66 16.43 -2.88 -29.61
N GLU A 67 15.60 -3.18 -30.61
CA GLU A 67 14.56 -2.27 -31.05
C GLU A 67 13.51 -2.13 -29.94
N LEU A 68 13.07 -3.25 -29.36
CA LEU A 68 12.16 -3.23 -28.21
C LEU A 68 12.77 -2.49 -27.02
N ARG A 69 14.04 -2.71 -26.70
CA ARG A 69 14.75 -1.97 -25.63
C ARG A 69 14.84 -0.48 -25.90
N GLN A 70 15.00 -0.04 -27.14
CA GLN A 70 14.94 1.37 -27.52
C GLN A 70 13.54 1.95 -27.28
N GLN A 71 12.49 1.19 -27.62
CA GLN A 71 11.11 1.60 -27.37
C GLN A 71 10.81 1.73 -25.87
N LEU A 72 11.27 0.78 -25.05
CA LEU A 72 11.18 0.85 -23.59
C LEU A 72 11.96 2.05 -23.04
N ALA A 73 13.13 2.36 -23.59
CA ALA A 73 13.93 3.51 -23.15
C ALA A 73 13.26 4.87 -23.39
N LEU A 74 12.45 4.96 -24.45
CA LEU A 74 11.69 6.16 -24.79
C LEU A 74 10.59 6.43 -23.76
N VAL A 75 9.74 5.43 -23.47
CA VAL A 75 8.69 5.49 -22.45
C VAL A 75 9.30 5.78 -21.08
N ARG A 76 10.28 4.96 -20.67
CA ARG A 76 10.96 5.08 -19.38
C ARG A 76 11.55 6.48 -19.12
N ARG A 77 11.91 7.24 -20.16
CA ARG A 77 12.43 8.60 -19.98
C ARG A 77 11.35 9.57 -19.49
N VAL A 78 10.11 9.43 -19.97
CA VAL A 78 8.96 10.28 -19.62
C VAL A 78 8.46 9.91 -18.22
N GLU A 79 8.26 8.63 -17.95
CA GLU A 79 8.03 8.09 -16.60
C GLU A 79 9.05 8.63 -15.56
N GLN A 80 10.35 8.58 -15.90
CA GLN A 80 11.38 9.08 -15.00
C GLN A 80 11.30 10.59 -14.75
N GLN A 81 10.69 11.35 -15.68
CA GLN A 81 10.37 12.77 -15.55
C GLN A 81 9.14 12.99 -14.66
N GLN A 82 8.09 12.17 -14.82
CA GLN A 82 6.89 12.18 -13.98
C GLN A 82 7.25 11.89 -12.52
N GLN A 83 7.96 10.79 -12.25
CA GLN A 83 8.43 10.46 -10.90
C GLN A 83 9.16 11.62 -10.22
N LYS A 84 10.09 12.29 -10.92
CA LYS A 84 10.86 13.42 -10.38
C LYS A 84 9.99 14.62 -10.10
N ARG A 85 9.09 14.94 -11.04
CA ARG A 85 8.14 16.04 -10.91
C ARG A 85 7.24 15.83 -9.69
N ILE A 86 6.72 14.62 -9.50
CA ILE A 86 5.84 14.25 -8.38
C ILE A 86 6.62 14.27 -7.06
N SER A 87 7.81 13.67 -7.03
CA SER A 87 8.72 13.72 -5.86
C SER A 87 8.99 15.14 -5.39
N CYS A 88 9.17 16.08 -6.33
CA CYS A 88 9.42 17.50 -6.04
C CYS A 88 8.20 18.28 -5.52
N LEU A 89 7.00 17.67 -5.46
CA LEU A 89 5.84 18.30 -4.83
C LEU A 89 5.94 18.31 -3.30
N LYS A 90 6.67 17.36 -2.70
CA LYS A 90 6.94 17.34 -1.26
C LYS A 90 7.80 18.55 -0.86
N PRO A 91 7.40 19.36 0.14
CA PRO A 91 8.19 20.50 0.57
C PRO A 91 9.38 20.07 1.46
N LYS A 92 10.40 20.93 1.48
CA LYS A 92 11.68 20.66 2.18
C LYS A 92 11.58 20.73 3.70
N ASP A 93 10.61 21.47 4.21
CA ASP A 93 10.37 21.73 5.63
C ASP A 93 9.41 20.71 6.28
N GLU A 94 8.92 19.73 5.52
CA GLU A 94 8.24 18.55 6.06
C GLU A 94 9.29 17.52 6.48
N SER A 95 9.34 17.25 7.79
CA SER A 95 10.31 16.32 8.39
C SER A 95 10.11 14.87 7.94
N ILE A 96 11.10 14.02 8.19
CA ILE A 96 11.02 12.57 7.92
C ILE A 96 9.78 12.00 8.60
N LEU A 97 9.58 12.28 9.90
CA LEU A 97 8.48 11.69 10.64
C LEU A 97 7.09 12.26 10.26
N GLU A 98 6.97 13.56 9.93
CA GLU A 98 5.72 14.11 9.38
C GLU A 98 5.35 13.41 8.05
N HIS A 99 6.35 13.13 7.21
CA HIS A 99 6.14 12.44 5.95
C HIS A 99 5.78 10.96 6.15
N THR A 100 6.40 10.29 7.12
CA THR A 100 6.02 8.93 7.55
C THR A 100 4.55 8.85 7.94
N ILE A 101 4.01 9.81 8.70
CA ILE A 101 2.56 9.81 9.00
C ILE A 101 1.70 9.84 7.73
N SER A 102 2.16 10.51 6.66
CA SER A 102 1.44 10.53 5.38
C SER A 102 1.57 9.22 4.59
N TYR A 103 2.71 8.52 4.69
CA TYR A 103 2.89 7.16 4.15
C TYR A 103 1.94 6.19 4.84
N GLU A 104 1.96 6.17 6.17
CA GLU A 104 1.13 5.27 6.97
C GLU A 104 -0.37 5.54 6.77
N GLN A 105 -0.76 6.82 6.62
CA GLN A 105 -2.13 7.16 6.25
C GLN A 105 -2.51 6.62 4.87
N LEU A 106 -1.60 6.74 3.88
CA LEU A 106 -1.83 6.17 2.56
C LEU A 106 -2.02 4.65 2.66
N ALA A 107 -1.12 3.93 3.33
CA ALA A 107 -1.19 2.48 3.49
C ALA A 107 -2.56 2.06 4.08
N VAL A 108 -2.97 2.66 5.20
CA VAL A 108 -4.27 2.38 5.82
C VAL A 108 -5.46 2.61 4.88
N ASP A 109 -5.56 3.80 4.28
CA ASP A 109 -6.77 4.18 3.52
C ASP A 109 -6.78 3.60 2.10
N LEU A 110 -5.61 3.37 1.50
CA LEU A 110 -5.47 2.64 0.23
C LEU A 110 -5.86 1.19 0.42
N THR A 111 -5.20 0.48 1.34
CA THR A 111 -5.44 -0.94 1.61
C THR A 111 -6.91 -1.19 1.97
N SER A 112 -7.51 -0.30 2.77
CA SER A 112 -8.95 -0.34 3.07
C SER A 112 -9.83 -0.22 1.83
N VAL A 113 -9.55 0.74 0.93
CA VAL A 113 -10.40 0.95 -0.25
C VAL A 113 -10.24 -0.18 -1.26
N LEU A 114 -9.03 -0.72 -1.43
CA LEU A 114 -8.80 -1.88 -2.29
C LEU A 114 -9.55 -3.09 -1.74
N ALA A 115 -9.41 -3.40 -0.44
CA ALA A 115 -10.04 -4.56 0.19
C ALA A 115 -11.58 -4.52 0.14
N LYS A 116 -12.18 -3.32 0.21
CA LYS A 116 -13.64 -3.12 0.10
C LYS A 116 -14.19 -3.42 -1.29
N ASN A 117 -13.37 -3.22 -2.33
CA ASN A 117 -13.77 -3.43 -3.72
C ASN A 117 -13.19 -4.73 -4.30
N GLU A 118 -12.39 -5.46 -3.53
CA GLU A 118 -11.84 -6.76 -3.93
C GLU A 118 -12.85 -7.88 -3.71
N CYS A 119 -13.10 -8.68 -4.75
CA CYS A 119 -13.95 -9.87 -4.65
C CYS A 119 -13.12 -11.17 -4.66
N ASN A 120 -11.83 -11.14 -5.01
CA ASN A 120 -10.93 -12.28 -4.83
C ASN A 120 -10.55 -12.45 -3.35
N CYS A 121 -10.90 -13.61 -2.81
CA CYS A 121 -10.72 -13.92 -1.41
C CYS A 121 -9.28 -13.86 -0.90
N THR A 122 -8.35 -14.44 -1.66
CA THR A 122 -6.94 -14.50 -1.28
C THR A 122 -6.38 -13.09 -1.20
N VAL A 123 -6.64 -12.27 -2.22
CA VAL A 123 -6.19 -10.87 -2.28
C VAL A 123 -6.81 -10.04 -1.16
N LYS A 124 -8.12 -10.16 -0.91
CA LYS A 124 -8.81 -9.44 0.16
C LYS A 124 -8.28 -9.82 1.55
N ASN A 125 -7.95 -11.08 1.78
CA ASN A 125 -7.40 -11.53 3.05
C ASN A 125 -5.96 -11.03 3.26
N ALA A 126 -5.12 -11.03 2.22
CA ALA A 126 -3.80 -10.40 2.26
C ALA A 126 -3.91 -8.91 2.63
N LEU A 127 -4.78 -8.17 1.92
CA LEU A 127 -5.05 -6.76 2.22
C LEU A 127 -5.54 -6.54 3.65
N ASN A 128 -6.48 -7.34 4.15
CA ASN A 128 -7.00 -7.19 5.50
C ASN A 128 -6.00 -7.51 6.60
N LEU A 129 -5.09 -8.47 6.36
CA LEU A 129 -4.07 -8.80 7.35
C LEU A 129 -3.05 -7.66 7.48
N ALA A 130 -2.49 -7.19 6.37
CA ALA A 130 -1.52 -6.10 6.36
C ALA A 130 -2.13 -4.75 6.80
N LEU A 131 -3.41 -4.49 6.49
CA LEU A 131 -4.12 -3.29 6.97
C LEU A 131 -4.04 -3.12 8.49
N LEU A 132 -4.05 -4.22 9.25
CA LEU A 132 -3.96 -4.16 10.70
C LEU A 132 -2.58 -3.71 11.20
N GLU A 133 -1.55 -4.00 10.41
CA GLU A 133 -0.13 -3.75 10.69
C GLU A 133 0.18 -2.29 10.36
N ASP A 134 -0.14 -1.83 9.14
CA ASP A 134 -0.03 -0.41 8.74
C ASP A 134 -0.77 0.52 9.72
N PHE A 135 -1.94 0.09 10.18
CA PHE A 135 -2.70 0.87 11.15
C PHE A 135 -2.01 0.95 12.52
N ASP A 136 -1.35 -0.12 12.98
CA ASP A 136 -0.56 -0.09 14.20
C ASP A 136 0.73 0.75 14.01
N HIS A 137 1.35 0.69 12.83
CA HIS A 137 2.53 1.51 12.48
C HIS A 137 2.22 3.01 12.53
N LEU A 138 1.08 3.42 11.94
CA LEU A 138 0.56 4.78 12.08
C LEU A 138 0.48 5.19 13.55
N TYR A 139 -0.01 4.30 14.42
CA TYR A 139 -0.06 4.52 15.87
C TYR A 139 1.33 4.62 16.51
N ARG A 140 2.29 3.76 16.16
CA ARG A 140 3.67 3.81 16.69
C ARG A 140 4.39 5.11 16.32
N TYR A 141 4.39 5.46 15.03
CA TYR A 141 5.03 6.69 14.56
C TYR A 141 4.31 7.94 15.07
N SER A 142 2.99 7.89 15.24
CA SER A 142 2.23 8.99 15.86
C SER A 142 2.67 9.27 17.30
N ASN A 143 2.93 8.23 18.08
CA ASN A 143 3.43 8.38 19.44
C ASN A 143 4.86 8.94 19.47
N LEU A 144 5.71 8.51 18.53
CA LEU A 144 7.05 9.07 18.35
C LEU A 144 6.99 10.56 17.96
N LEU A 145 6.09 10.93 17.05
CA LEU A 145 5.94 12.31 16.57
C LEU A 145 5.51 13.25 17.70
N ASP A 146 4.58 12.81 18.52
CA ASP A 146 4.11 13.60 19.68
C ASP A 146 5.22 13.83 20.72
N ILE A 147 6.06 12.83 21.03
CA ILE A 147 7.14 13.03 22.03
C ILE A 147 8.33 13.82 21.49
N GLU A 148 8.71 13.63 20.23
CA GLU A 148 9.95 14.22 19.70
C GLU A 148 9.75 15.61 19.09
N TYR A 149 8.56 15.87 18.54
CA TYR A 149 8.26 17.12 17.85
C TYR A 149 7.14 17.92 18.54
N GLY A 150 6.37 17.31 19.45
CA GLY A 150 5.20 17.97 20.05
C GLY A 150 4.10 18.28 19.03
N ILE A 151 4.15 17.64 17.86
CA ILE A 151 3.15 17.77 16.80
C ILE A 151 2.03 16.78 17.10
N HIS A 152 0.78 17.17 16.86
CA HIS A 152 -0.39 16.30 17.00
C HIS A 152 -0.66 15.55 15.68
N PRO A 153 -0.43 14.23 15.62
CA PRO A 153 -0.63 13.43 14.40
C PRO A 153 -2.03 13.53 13.77
N GLU A 154 -3.09 13.67 14.58
CA GLU A 154 -4.48 13.88 14.11
C GLU A 154 -4.60 15.00 13.06
N LYS A 155 -3.81 16.08 13.22
CA LYS A 155 -3.81 17.20 12.27
C LYS A 155 -3.24 16.82 10.92
N LEU A 156 -2.24 15.94 10.90
CA LEU A 156 -1.57 15.50 9.68
C LEU A 156 -2.47 14.56 8.89
N VAL A 157 -3.25 13.72 9.58
CA VAL A 157 -4.23 12.82 8.96
C VAL A 157 -5.60 13.49 8.71
N GLY A 158 -5.74 14.77 9.05
CA GLY A 158 -6.97 15.57 8.86
C GLY A 158 -8.19 15.07 9.65
N GLY A 159 -7.98 14.21 10.65
CA GLY A 159 -9.06 13.51 11.34
C GLY A 159 -9.77 12.45 10.49
N TYR A 160 -9.29 12.15 9.28
CA TYR A 160 -9.90 11.16 8.38
C TYR A 160 -9.60 9.71 8.79
N THR A 161 -8.44 9.49 9.39
CA THR A 161 -7.92 8.17 9.77
C THR A 161 -7.74 8.13 11.29
N GLU A 162 -8.29 7.10 11.95
CA GLU A 162 -8.05 6.90 13.39
C GLU A 162 -6.58 6.54 13.66
N ILE A 163 -6.13 6.79 14.89
CA ILE A 163 -4.78 6.49 15.39
C ILE A 163 -4.96 5.81 16.75
N MET A 164 -4.88 4.49 16.77
CA MET A 164 -4.96 3.66 17.97
C MET A 164 -4.27 2.32 17.67
N PRO A 165 -3.91 1.51 18.68
CA PRO A 165 -3.33 0.20 18.40
C PRO A 165 -4.35 -0.72 17.71
N ALA A 166 -3.85 -1.58 16.82
CA ALA A 166 -4.59 -2.64 16.14
C ALA A 166 -3.93 -4.00 16.39
N ARG A 167 -3.18 -4.54 15.43
CA ARG A 167 -2.36 -5.74 15.65
C ARG A 167 -1.00 -5.26 16.16
N PRO A 168 -0.58 -5.58 17.40
CA PRO A 168 0.63 -4.97 17.94
C PRO A 168 1.87 -5.36 17.13
N THR A 169 2.74 -4.39 16.81
CA THR A 169 3.94 -4.58 15.96
C THR A 169 4.80 -5.81 16.32
N ILE A 170 4.97 -6.13 17.61
CA ILE A 170 5.70 -7.36 18.00
C ILE A 170 5.10 -8.65 17.42
N SER A 171 3.80 -8.70 17.18
CA SER A 171 3.10 -9.87 16.63
C SER A 171 3.21 -9.99 15.10
N GLU A 172 3.65 -8.94 14.41
CA GLU A 172 3.71 -8.80 12.95
C GLU A 172 4.78 -9.65 12.31
N HIS A 173 5.95 -9.69 12.92
CA HIS A 173 7.09 -10.46 12.48
C HIS A 173 6.75 -11.95 12.21
N ARG A 174 6.67 -12.31 10.93
CA ARG A 174 6.40 -13.68 10.46
C ARG A 174 7.65 -14.32 9.88
N HIS A 175 7.66 -15.65 9.85
CA HIS A 175 8.74 -16.35 9.18
C HIS A 175 8.63 -16.11 7.66
N PRO A 176 9.71 -15.82 6.92
CA PRO A 176 9.62 -15.44 5.49
C PRO A 176 8.88 -16.44 4.58
N LEU A 177 8.95 -17.75 4.89
CA LEU A 177 8.17 -18.78 4.17
C LEU A 177 6.64 -18.64 4.33
N ASP A 178 6.21 -17.98 5.41
CA ASP A 178 4.82 -17.67 5.72
C ASP A 178 4.43 -16.27 5.22
N SER A 179 5.24 -15.62 4.37
CA SER A 179 4.93 -14.30 3.77
C SER A 179 4.57 -14.41 2.29
N ILE A 180 4.27 -15.61 1.79
CA ILE A 180 3.99 -15.87 0.37
C ILE A 180 2.56 -16.40 0.21
N PHE A 181 1.78 -15.76 -0.67
CA PHE A 181 0.44 -16.20 -1.07
C PHE A 181 0.47 -16.95 -2.41
N PRO A 182 -0.58 -17.74 -2.71
CA PRO A 182 -0.81 -18.24 -4.06
C PRO A 182 -1.06 -17.08 -5.02
N TYR A 183 -0.40 -17.09 -6.17
CA TYR A 183 -0.66 -16.14 -7.25
C TYR A 183 -2.08 -16.30 -7.82
N VAL A 184 -2.66 -15.21 -8.31
CA VAL A 184 -3.93 -15.22 -9.03
C VAL A 184 -3.76 -15.71 -10.46
N ASN A 185 -4.76 -16.39 -11.01
CA ASN A 185 -4.78 -16.70 -12.44
C ASN A 185 -5.43 -15.53 -13.19
N ASN A 186 -4.65 -14.81 -14.02
CA ASN A 186 -5.11 -13.65 -14.78
C ASN A 186 -6.32 -13.93 -15.70
N ASP A 187 -6.52 -15.18 -16.14
CA ASP A 187 -7.66 -15.58 -16.98
C ASP A 187 -8.97 -15.78 -16.18
N LYS A 188 -8.87 -15.79 -14.84
CA LYS A 188 -9.97 -16.15 -13.93
C LYS A 188 -10.31 -15.05 -12.92
N VAL A 189 -9.63 -13.92 -12.96
CA VAL A 189 -9.87 -12.79 -12.05
C VAL A 189 -10.25 -11.54 -12.85
N ASP A 190 -11.02 -10.68 -12.23
CA ASP A 190 -11.44 -9.41 -12.82
C ASP A 190 -10.23 -8.48 -13.01
N THR A 191 -10.32 -7.58 -14.00
CA THR A 191 -9.31 -6.54 -14.24
C THR A 191 -9.03 -5.73 -12.98
N LEU A 192 -10.06 -5.47 -12.15
CA LEU A 192 -9.89 -4.76 -10.88
C LEU A 192 -8.98 -5.50 -9.89
N THR A 193 -9.03 -6.84 -9.82
CA THR A 193 -8.12 -7.61 -8.97
C THR A 193 -6.66 -7.46 -9.43
N LYS A 194 -6.43 -7.48 -10.75
CA LYS A 194 -5.09 -7.26 -11.34
C LYS A 194 -4.57 -5.86 -10.99
N LEU A 195 -5.42 -4.84 -11.13
CA LEU A 195 -5.12 -3.46 -10.75
C LEU A 195 -4.82 -3.35 -9.25
N ASN A 196 -5.66 -3.91 -8.37
CA ASN A 196 -5.47 -3.85 -6.92
C ASN A 196 -4.11 -4.42 -6.52
N ILE A 197 -3.72 -5.58 -7.08
CA ILE A 197 -2.41 -6.20 -6.82
C ILE A 197 -1.27 -5.27 -7.28
N GLY A 198 -1.33 -4.75 -8.51
CA GLY A 198 -0.29 -3.84 -9.03
C GLY A 198 -0.17 -2.56 -8.21
N ILE A 199 -1.30 -1.96 -7.84
CA ILE A 199 -1.37 -0.70 -7.08
C ILE A 199 -0.79 -0.89 -5.68
N ILE A 200 -1.22 -1.91 -4.93
CA ILE A 200 -0.75 -2.10 -3.57
C ILE A 200 0.73 -2.50 -3.53
N THR A 201 1.17 -3.33 -4.47
CA THR A 201 2.59 -3.71 -4.60
C THR A 201 3.46 -2.48 -4.85
N ALA A 202 3.05 -1.59 -5.76
CA ALA A 202 3.79 -0.36 -6.03
C ALA A 202 3.82 0.61 -4.83
N ALA A 203 2.71 0.70 -4.09
CA ALA A 203 2.64 1.53 -2.88
C ALA A 203 3.59 1.03 -1.79
N GLU A 204 3.51 -0.25 -1.43
CA GLU A 204 4.34 -0.80 -0.34
C GLU A 204 5.81 -0.92 -0.70
N GLN A 205 6.12 -1.20 -1.96
CA GLN A 205 7.51 -1.19 -2.40
C GLN A 205 8.13 0.20 -2.23
N GLN A 206 7.37 1.27 -2.45
CA GLN A 206 7.82 2.63 -2.20
C GLN A 206 7.91 2.96 -0.70
N THR A 207 6.98 2.47 0.13
CA THR A 207 7.07 2.56 1.61
C THR A 207 8.35 1.90 2.13
N MET A 208 8.60 0.65 1.74
CA MET A 208 9.81 -0.10 2.09
C MET A 208 11.08 0.65 1.64
N ASN A 209 11.12 1.11 0.37
CA ASN A 209 12.24 1.88 -0.15
C ASN A 209 12.47 3.18 0.63
N TYR A 210 11.40 3.84 1.07
CA TYR A 210 11.50 5.03 1.90
C TYR A 210 12.15 4.70 3.25
N TYR A 211 11.67 3.70 3.99
CA TYR A 211 12.23 3.31 5.30
C TYR A 211 13.69 2.86 5.21
N MET A 212 14.05 2.09 4.18
CA MET A 212 15.43 1.69 3.92
C MET A 212 16.39 2.89 3.77
N ASN A 213 15.91 4.02 3.25
CA ASN A 213 16.74 5.19 2.94
C ASN A 213 16.66 6.32 3.98
N VAL A 214 15.72 6.27 4.92
CA VAL A 214 15.59 7.31 5.97
C VAL A 214 16.00 6.85 7.35
N ALA A 215 16.00 5.54 7.64
CA ALA A 215 16.36 5.03 8.97
C ALA A 215 17.74 5.53 9.42
N ASN A 216 18.75 5.46 8.55
CA ASN A 216 20.11 5.93 8.82
C ASN A 216 20.25 7.47 8.87
N LEU A 217 19.27 8.19 8.32
CA LEU A 217 19.21 9.66 8.33
C LEU A 217 18.38 10.21 9.49
N TYR A 218 17.66 9.34 10.22
CA TYR A 218 16.86 9.75 11.35
C TYR A 218 17.75 10.26 12.50
N ASN A 219 17.68 11.56 12.76
CA ASN A 219 18.66 12.25 13.60
C ASN A 219 18.12 12.71 14.97
N LYS A 220 16.85 12.41 15.30
CA LYS A 220 16.24 12.86 16.55
C LYS A 220 16.55 11.96 17.73
N SER A 221 16.51 10.64 17.53
CA SER A 221 16.83 9.67 18.58
C SER A 221 17.22 8.32 18.01
N ASP A 222 17.89 7.52 18.84
CA ASP A 222 18.20 6.13 18.51
C ASP A 222 16.95 5.24 18.52
N VAL A 223 15.97 5.52 19.39
CA VAL A 223 14.72 4.76 19.42
C VAL A 223 13.90 4.96 18.14
N GLY A 224 13.86 6.17 17.60
CA GLY A 224 13.23 6.43 16.30
C GLY A 224 13.97 5.72 15.17
N ARG A 225 15.31 5.77 15.17
CA ARG A 225 16.12 5.00 14.20
C ARG A 225 15.83 3.50 14.25
N ARG A 226 15.74 2.92 15.45
CA ARG A 226 15.40 1.50 15.66
C ARG A 226 13.95 1.19 15.26
N LEU A 227 13.02 2.12 15.45
CA LEU A 227 11.63 1.97 14.99
C LEU A 227 11.56 1.81 13.46
N TYR A 228 12.24 2.70 12.71
CA TYR A 228 12.33 2.57 11.25
C TYR A 228 13.00 1.26 10.81
N GLN A 229 13.96 0.74 11.57
CA GLN A 229 14.59 -0.54 11.27
C GLN A 229 13.65 -1.72 11.51
N GLU A 230 12.89 -1.70 12.60
CA GLU A 230 11.94 -2.76 12.94
C GLU A 230 10.78 -2.79 11.94
N ILE A 231 10.08 -1.66 11.78
CA ILE A 231 8.94 -1.58 10.85
C ILE A 231 9.41 -1.79 9.41
N GLY A 232 10.60 -1.29 9.03
CA GLY A 232 11.18 -1.56 7.72
C GLY A 232 11.38 -3.05 7.38
N MET A 233 11.47 -3.94 8.37
CA MET A 233 11.46 -5.40 8.12
C MET A 233 10.05 -5.93 7.85
N ILE A 234 9.03 -5.33 8.46
CA ILE A 234 7.63 -5.68 8.20
C ILE A 234 7.21 -5.19 6.80
N GLU A 235 7.71 -4.03 6.36
CA GLU A 235 7.48 -3.57 4.97
C GLU A 235 8.05 -4.56 3.94
N GLU A 236 9.16 -5.23 4.23
CA GLU A 236 9.67 -6.30 3.38
C GLU A 236 8.70 -7.50 3.36
N GLU A 237 8.15 -7.87 4.51
CA GLU A 237 7.10 -8.90 4.59
C GLU A 237 5.86 -8.53 3.76
N HIS A 238 5.44 -7.27 3.79
CA HIS A 238 4.31 -6.76 2.99
C HIS A 238 4.59 -6.81 1.49
N VAL A 239 5.78 -6.37 1.06
CA VAL A 239 6.17 -6.44 -0.36
C VAL A 239 6.21 -7.89 -0.84
N SER A 240 6.87 -8.79 -0.10
CA SER A 240 6.91 -10.23 -0.38
C SER A 240 5.50 -10.84 -0.48
N GLN A 241 4.60 -10.43 0.41
CA GLN A 241 3.20 -10.84 0.39
C GLN A 241 2.47 -10.36 -0.87
N TYR A 242 2.52 -9.07 -1.18
CA TYR A 242 1.73 -8.51 -2.28
C TYR A 242 2.26 -8.91 -3.65
N GLU A 243 3.58 -8.95 -3.84
CA GLU A 243 4.17 -9.37 -5.12
C GLU A 243 3.85 -10.83 -5.43
N SER A 244 3.73 -11.68 -4.41
CA SER A 244 3.40 -13.10 -4.58
C SER A 244 1.99 -13.37 -5.12
N LEU A 245 1.07 -12.40 -4.98
CA LEU A 245 -0.29 -12.50 -5.52
C LEU A 245 -0.31 -12.37 -7.04
N LYS A 246 0.71 -11.75 -7.64
CA LYS A 246 0.78 -11.48 -9.08
C LYS A 246 0.95 -12.77 -9.89
N ASP A 247 0.20 -12.91 -10.99
CA ASP A 247 0.42 -14.02 -11.93
C ASP A 247 1.83 -13.94 -12.54
N THR A 248 2.61 -15.01 -12.37
CA THR A 248 4.00 -15.08 -12.85
C THR A 248 4.12 -15.69 -14.25
N ARG A 249 3.00 -16.07 -14.87
CA ARG A 249 2.96 -16.71 -16.20
C ARG A 249 2.77 -15.72 -17.34
N ALA A 250 2.36 -14.49 -17.05
CA ALA A 250 2.20 -13.44 -18.05
C ALA A 250 3.54 -13.07 -18.69
N THR A 251 3.50 -12.68 -19.96
CA THR A 251 4.68 -12.22 -20.70
C THR A 251 5.09 -10.81 -20.26
N TRP A 252 6.34 -10.42 -20.54
CA TRP A 252 6.79 -9.06 -20.26
C TRP A 252 6.01 -7.98 -21.03
N LEU A 253 5.43 -8.29 -22.20
CA LEU A 253 4.64 -7.31 -22.95
C LEU A 253 3.20 -7.23 -22.44
N GLU A 254 2.61 -8.34 -21.97
CA GLU A 254 1.33 -8.32 -21.26
C GLU A 254 1.45 -7.50 -19.97
N GLU A 255 2.54 -7.70 -19.23
CA GLU A 255 2.83 -6.94 -18.02
C GLU A 255 3.07 -5.47 -18.33
N LEU A 256 3.84 -5.14 -19.37
CA LEU A 256 4.01 -3.74 -19.79
C LEU A 256 2.65 -3.09 -20.03
N LEU A 257 1.77 -3.73 -20.80
CA LEU A 257 0.43 -3.21 -21.06
C LEU A 257 -0.39 -2.99 -19.77
N LEU A 258 -0.32 -3.94 -18.82
CA LEU A 258 -1.03 -3.85 -17.55
C LEU A 258 -0.47 -2.75 -16.64
N HIS A 259 0.84 -2.52 -16.64
CA HIS A 259 1.48 -1.40 -15.94
C HIS A 259 0.96 -0.06 -16.48
N GLU A 260 1.08 0.19 -17.78
CA GLU A 260 0.61 1.45 -18.40
C GLU A 260 -0.91 1.67 -18.18
N TYR A 261 -1.70 0.59 -18.19
CA TYR A 261 -3.14 0.66 -17.91
C TYR A 261 -3.43 1.01 -16.44
N THR A 262 -2.64 0.48 -15.52
CA THR A 262 -2.71 0.82 -14.08
C THR A 262 -2.40 2.30 -13.85
N GLU A 263 -1.42 2.84 -14.58
CA GLU A 263 -1.04 4.26 -14.50
C GLU A 263 -2.14 5.16 -15.04
N CYS A 264 -2.72 4.82 -16.20
CA CYS A 264 -3.92 5.48 -16.71
C CYS A 264 -5.06 5.49 -15.67
N TYR A 265 -5.33 4.34 -15.05
CA TYR A 265 -6.38 4.20 -14.03
C TYR A 265 -6.14 5.11 -12.81
N LEU A 266 -4.91 5.12 -12.30
CA LEU A 266 -4.54 5.89 -11.11
C LEU A 266 -4.50 7.40 -11.38
N TYR A 267 -3.91 7.85 -12.50
CA TYR A 267 -3.90 9.28 -12.85
C TYR A 267 -5.31 9.80 -13.13
N TYR A 268 -6.16 9.01 -13.81
CA TYR A 268 -7.56 9.37 -13.99
C TYR A 268 -8.28 9.48 -12.64
N SER A 269 -8.10 8.51 -11.75
CA SER A 269 -8.69 8.52 -10.39
C SER A 269 -8.23 9.73 -9.56
N CYS A 270 -6.93 10.07 -9.62
CA CYS A 270 -6.38 11.26 -8.99
C CYS A 270 -6.95 12.55 -9.60
N LEU A 271 -7.04 12.64 -10.93
CA LEU A 271 -7.62 13.78 -11.63
C LEU A 271 -9.08 14.02 -11.22
N GLN A 272 -9.88 12.96 -11.11
CA GLN A 272 -11.30 13.07 -10.73
C GLN A 272 -11.47 13.53 -9.28
N THR A 273 -10.56 13.15 -8.37
CA THR A 273 -10.73 13.34 -6.93
C THR A 273 -9.85 14.42 -6.30
N GLU A 274 -8.87 14.96 -7.02
CA GLU A 274 -7.98 16.00 -6.52
C GLU A 274 -8.70 17.34 -6.33
N CYS A 275 -8.58 17.91 -5.13
CA CYS A 275 -9.13 19.22 -4.78
C CYS A 275 -8.15 20.36 -5.04
N HIS A 276 -6.84 20.10 -5.02
CA HIS A 276 -5.82 21.12 -5.22
C HIS A 276 -5.60 21.38 -6.73
N SER A 277 -6.18 22.47 -7.25
CA SER A 277 -6.19 22.83 -8.69
C SER A 277 -4.85 22.70 -9.42
N ARG A 278 -3.76 23.20 -8.82
CA ARG A 278 -2.40 23.11 -9.41
C ARG A 278 -1.88 21.67 -9.54
N ILE A 279 -2.16 20.84 -8.55
CA ILE A 279 -1.72 19.43 -8.53
C ILE A 279 -2.62 18.61 -9.46
N LYS A 280 -3.93 18.92 -9.50
CA LYS A 280 -4.88 18.35 -10.45
C LYS A 280 -4.43 18.49 -11.90
N ARG A 281 -3.88 19.65 -12.26
CA ARG A 281 -3.30 19.88 -13.60
C ARG A 281 -2.07 19.00 -13.89
N ILE A 282 -1.27 18.67 -12.87
CA ILE A 282 -0.17 17.72 -13.04
C ILE A 282 -0.72 16.33 -13.33
N TRP A 283 -1.78 15.89 -12.63
CA TRP A 283 -2.46 14.62 -12.92
C TRP A 283 -3.04 14.55 -14.32
N GLU A 284 -3.64 15.64 -14.82
CA GLU A 284 -4.12 15.73 -16.19
C GLU A 284 -2.97 15.61 -17.22
N GLU A 285 -1.86 16.30 -16.97
CA GLU A 285 -0.68 16.25 -17.85
C GLU A 285 -0.04 14.85 -17.85
N CYS A 286 0.08 14.20 -16.69
CA CYS A 286 0.58 12.82 -16.60
C CYS A 286 -0.37 11.81 -17.27
N LEU A 287 -1.69 11.93 -17.06
CA LEU A 287 -2.66 11.04 -17.73
C LEU A 287 -2.52 11.07 -19.26
N LEU A 288 -2.25 12.24 -19.84
CA LEU A 288 -2.02 12.37 -21.28
C LEU A 288 -0.73 11.65 -21.74
N GLN A 289 0.29 11.62 -20.88
CA GLN A 289 1.53 10.86 -21.10
C GLN A 289 1.23 9.36 -21.05
N GLU A 290 0.50 8.91 -20.03
CA GLU A 290 0.14 7.49 -19.86
C GLU A 290 -0.72 6.94 -20.98
N ILE A 291 -1.69 7.70 -21.49
CA ILE A 291 -2.45 7.28 -22.67
C ILE A 291 -1.50 7.05 -23.86
N THR A 292 -0.47 7.89 -24.00
CA THR A 292 0.53 7.71 -25.06
C THR A 292 1.37 6.45 -24.83
N HIS A 293 1.73 6.16 -23.59
CA HIS A 293 2.51 4.97 -23.24
C HIS A 293 1.70 3.68 -23.40
N LEU A 294 0.44 3.66 -22.96
CA LEU A 294 -0.49 2.55 -23.11
C LEU A 294 -0.68 2.15 -24.57
N HIS A 295 -0.94 3.12 -25.47
CA HIS A 295 -1.07 2.84 -26.90
C HIS A 295 0.22 2.26 -27.48
N LYS A 296 1.37 2.70 -26.98
CA LYS A 296 2.66 2.17 -27.39
C LYS A 296 2.90 0.76 -26.87
N ALA A 297 2.51 0.45 -25.64
CA ALA A 297 2.56 -0.91 -25.10
C ALA A 297 1.66 -1.87 -25.89
N LYS A 298 0.44 -1.44 -26.23
CA LYS A 298 -0.47 -2.15 -27.15
C LYS A 298 0.21 -2.46 -28.48
N ASP A 299 0.81 -1.46 -29.14
CA ASP A 299 1.46 -1.65 -30.44
C ASP A 299 2.66 -2.60 -30.36
N LEU A 300 3.41 -2.57 -29.25
CA LEU A 300 4.52 -3.49 -29.00
C LEU A 300 4.02 -4.93 -28.78
N LEU A 301 2.97 -5.11 -27.98
CA LEU A 301 2.34 -6.41 -27.76
C LEU A 301 1.90 -7.03 -29.09
N HIS A 302 1.17 -6.27 -29.91
CA HIS A 302 0.73 -6.74 -31.22
C HIS A 302 1.91 -7.02 -32.16
N LYS A 303 2.92 -6.15 -32.20
CA LYS A 303 4.09 -6.32 -33.09
C LYS A 303 4.87 -7.59 -32.77
N TYR A 304 5.20 -7.82 -31.50
CA TYR A 304 6.15 -8.85 -31.07
C TYR A 304 5.49 -10.17 -30.66
N GLU A 305 4.27 -10.14 -30.11
CA GLU A 305 3.57 -11.34 -29.62
C GLU A 305 2.32 -11.70 -30.43
N LYS A 306 1.92 -10.87 -31.40
CA LYS A 306 0.72 -11.09 -32.24
C LYS A 306 -0.56 -11.23 -31.41
N LYS A 307 -0.59 -10.54 -30.27
CA LYS A 307 -1.69 -10.50 -29.31
C LYS A 307 -2.30 -9.10 -29.31
N ASP A 308 -3.61 -9.03 -29.32
CA ASP A 308 -4.35 -7.77 -29.19
C ASP A 308 -4.54 -7.42 -27.71
N TRP A 309 -4.68 -6.12 -27.40
CA TRP A 309 -4.69 -5.64 -26.01
C TRP A 309 -5.91 -6.14 -25.22
N ASP A 310 -7.03 -6.38 -25.91
CA ASP A 310 -8.30 -6.84 -25.34
C ASP A 310 -8.26 -8.32 -24.93
N GLU A 311 -7.26 -9.06 -25.38
CA GLU A 311 -6.94 -10.41 -24.86
C GLU A 311 -6.33 -10.34 -23.44
N VAL A 312 -5.71 -9.22 -23.06
CA VAL A 312 -5.06 -9.02 -21.74
C VAL A 312 -5.97 -8.24 -20.78
N ILE A 313 -6.60 -7.18 -21.30
CA ILE A 313 -7.50 -6.28 -20.58
C ILE A 313 -8.85 -6.29 -21.32
N PRO A 314 -9.76 -7.22 -20.96
CA PRO A 314 -11.09 -7.24 -21.55
C PRO A 314 -11.84 -5.93 -21.28
N ASP A 315 -12.68 -5.49 -22.22
CA ASP A 315 -13.48 -4.24 -22.20
C ASP A 315 -12.68 -2.94 -22.40
N GLY A 316 -11.54 -2.80 -21.71
CA GLY A 316 -10.68 -1.61 -21.76
C GLY A 316 -11.20 -0.41 -20.96
N ASP A 317 -12.51 -0.34 -20.68
CA ASP A 317 -13.11 0.66 -19.79
C ASP A 317 -12.48 0.60 -18.40
N LEU A 318 -12.07 1.76 -17.87
CA LEU A 318 -11.58 1.83 -16.49
C LEU A 318 -12.69 1.37 -15.53
N PRO A 319 -12.36 0.55 -14.51
CA PRO A 319 -13.31 0.23 -13.46
C PRO A 319 -13.65 1.47 -12.63
N LYS A 320 -14.54 1.30 -11.66
CA LYS A 320 -14.90 2.36 -10.71
C LYS A 320 -13.63 3.00 -10.12
N ILE A 321 -13.49 4.32 -10.31
CA ILE A 321 -12.31 5.08 -9.89
C ILE A 321 -11.92 4.83 -8.43
N LEU A 322 -10.62 4.87 -8.17
CA LEU A 322 -10.06 4.80 -6.84
C LEU A 322 -10.28 6.13 -6.10
N VAL A 323 -10.88 6.06 -4.91
CA VAL A 323 -11.17 7.25 -4.09
C VAL A 323 -10.61 7.06 -2.69
N LEU A 324 -9.53 7.78 -2.37
CA LEU A 324 -9.07 7.91 -0.98
C LEU A 324 -10.10 8.70 -0.18
N GLN A 325 -10.61 8.10 0.89
CA GLN A 325 -11.68 8.61 1.74
C GLN A 325 -11.61 7.94 3.12
N PRO A 326 -12.24 8.50 4.16
CA PRO A 326 -12.22 7.90 5.50
C PRO A 326 -12.79 6.47 5.50
N ASN A 327 -12.04 5.51 6.06
CA ASN A 327 -12.45 4.09 6.16
C ASN A 327 -12.68 3.60 7.60
N ILE A 328 -12.91 4.51 8.57
CA ILE A 328 -13.01 4.20 10.02
C ILE A 328 -13.84 2.96 10.32
N GLY A 329 -15.07 2.86 9.79
CA GLY A 329 -15.94 1.71 10.05
C GLY A 329 -15.32 0.37 9.58
N TYR A 330 -14.74 0.36 8.39
CA TYR A 330 -14.12 -0.83 7.81
C TYR A 330 -12.90 -1.28 8.63
N VAL A 331 -11.99 -0.36 8.94
CA VAL A 331 -10.79 -0.66 9.73
C VAL A 331 -11.17 -1.24 11.09
N ARG A 332 -12.16 -0.65 11.77
CA ARG A 332 -12.63 -1.13 13.07
C ARG A 332 -13.25 -2.53 12.99
N ASP A 333 -13.97 -2.84 11.91
CA ASP A 333 -14.50 -4.18 11.67
C ASP A 333 -13.35 -5.18 11.49
N VAL A 334 -12.33 -4.84 10.69
CA VAL A 334 -11.14 -5.70 10.49
C VAL A 334 -10.38 -5.92 11.81
N ILE A 335 -10.19 -4.88 12.64
CA ILE A 335 -9.61 -5.03 14.00
C ILE A 335 -10.47 -5.97 14.85
N ALA A 336 -11.79 -5.84 14.80
CA ALA A 336 -12.69 -6.67 15.60
C ALA A 336 -12.65 -8.15 15.20
N THR A 337 -12.47 -8.46 13.91
CA THR A 337 -12.69 -9.81 13.36
C THR A 337 -11.46 -10.53 12.85
N THR A 338 -10.33 -9.84 12.67
CA THR A 338 -9.14 -10.38 11.97
C THR A 338 -7.84 -10.30 12.78
N THR A 339 -7.76 -9.46 13.82
CA THR A 339 -6.52 -9.26 14.60
C THR A 339 -5.92 -10.55 15.16
N GLY A 340 -6.73 -11.54 15.52
CA GLY A 340 -6.25 -12.81 16.05
C GLY A 340 -5.77 -13.81 14.98
N ASN A 341 -5.70 -13.42 13.71
CA ASN A 341 -5.15 -14.25 12.65
C ASN A 341 -3.66 -14.00 12.44
N THR A 342 -3.03 -14.94 11.73
CA THR A 342 -1.70 -14.79 11.15
C THR A 342 -1.59 -15.64 9.89
N GLN A 343 -0.53 -15.47 9.12
CA GLN A 343 -0.24 -16.34 7.99
C GLN A 343 0.56 -17.57 8.42
N GLN A 344 0.24 -18.72 7.81
CA GLN A 344 0.96 -19.98 7.89
C GLN A 344 1.06 -20.57 6.48
N GLY A 345 2.29 -20.66 5.95
CA GLY A 345 2.54 -20.99 4.56
C GLY A 345 1.75 -20.06 3.62
N LEU A 346 0.85 -20.66 2.84
CA LEU A 346 0.08 -19.98 1.80
C LEU A 346 -1.28 -19.44 2.29
N CYS A 347 -1.59 -19.61 3.58
CA CYS A 347 -2.92 -19.37 4.13
C CYS A 347 -2.89 -18.40 5.29
N VAL A 348 -3.94 -17.58 5.40
CA VAL A 348 -4.25 -16.85 6.63
C VAL A 348 -5.14 -17.72 7.49
N VAL A 349 -4.71 -17.96 8.73
CA VAL A 349 -5.33 -18.88 9.68
C VAL A 349 -5.50 -18.21 11.05
N PRO A 350 -6.47 -18.64 11.87
CA PRO A 350 -6.55 -18.24 13.27
C PRO A 350 -5.27 -18.61 14.03
N LEU A 351 -4.75 -17.71 14.86
CA LEU A 351 -3.57 -17.98 15.70
C LEU A 351 -3.78 -19.23 16.60
N HIS A 352 -5.02 -19.47 17.03
CA HIS A 352 -5.41 -20.62 17.86
C HIS A 352 -5.24 -21.97 17.15
N ASP A 353 -5.21 -21.98 15.81
CA ASP A 353 -5.10 -23.20 15.01
C ASP A 353 -3.63 -23.53 14.67
N LEU A 354 -2.68 -22.64 15.00
CA LEU A 354 -1.27 -22.90 14.81
C LEU A 354 -0.77 -24.00 15.75
N PRO A 355 -0.04 -25.01 15.26
CA PRO A 355 0.68 -25.93 16.12
C PRO A 355 1.82 -25.22 16.86
N GLU A 356 2.19 -25.68 18.06
CA GLU A 356 3.33 -25.12 18.83
C GLU A 356 4.66 -25.15 18.04
N SER A 357 4.77 -26.04 17.06
CA SER A 357 5.93 -26.19 16.17
C SER A 357 5.92 -25.25 14.95
N ALA A 358 4.90 -24.40 14.81
CA ALA A 358 4.77 -23.44 13.71
C ALA A 358 5.98 -22.50 13.62
N ASN A 359 6.34 -22.09 12.40
CA ASN A 359 7.49 -21.22 12.18
C ASN A 359 7.28 -19.82 12.76
N PHE A 360 6.04 -19.35 12.84
CA PHE A 360 5.65 -18.13 13.55
C PHE A 360 6.28 -18.06 14.96
N TYR A 361 6.05 -19.06 15.81
CA TYR A 361 6.58 -19.05 17.19
C TYR A 361 8.11 -19.12 17.24
N LYS A 362 8.73 -19.86 16.31
CA LYS A 362 10.20 -19.94 16.22
C LYS A 362 10.79 -18.59 15.86
N TYR A 363 10.22 -17.92 14.85
CA TYR A 363 10.70 -16.62 14.38
C TYR A 363 10.47 -15.54 15.44
N GLN A 364 9.30 -15.51 16.07
CA GLN A 364 8.99 -14.65 17.21
C GLN A 364 10.00 -14.79 18.36
N ASN A 365 10.52 -15.99 18.62
CA ASN A 365 11.56 -16.21 19.65
C ASN A 365 12.99 -15.88 19.18
N ILE A 366 13.19 -15.58 17.90
CA ILE A 366 14.46 -15.06 17.37
C ILE A 366 14.46 -13.55 17.48
N VAL A 367 13.46 -12.87 16.90
CA VAL A 367 13.45 -11.42 16.78
C VAL A 367 12.86 -10.70 18.01
N ASN A 368 11.94 -11.34 18.73
CA ASN A 368 11.16 -10.71 19.82
C ASN A 368 11.32 -11.40 21.18
N ARG A 369 12.41 -12.16 21.40
CA ARG A 369 12.64 -12.87 22.67
C ARG A 369 12.67 -11.93 23.86
N ASP A 370 13.42 -10.85 23.75
CA ASP A 370 13.51 -9.80 24.75
C ASP A 370 12.61 -8.64 24.34
N ILE A 371 11.44 -8.56 24.97
CA ILE A 371 10.44 -7.52 24.71
C ILE A 371 11.03 -6.12 24.93
N SER A 372 12.02 -5.96 25.83
CA SER A 372 12.64 -4.66 26.09
C SER A 372 13.50 -4.16 24.93
N CYS A 373 13.83 -5.01 23.96
CA CYS A 373 14.57 -4.67 22.75
C CYS A 373 13.68 -4.33 21.55
N VAL A 374 12.35 -4.44 21.68
CA VAL A 374 11.40 -4.19 20.57
C VAL A 374 11.05 -2.70 20.51
N ALA A 375 11.48 -2.01 19.45
CA ALA A 375 11.52 -0.56 19.39
C ALA A 375 10.13 0.07 19.31
N SER A 376 9.20 -0.52 18.56
CA SER A 376 7.78 -0.17 18.48
C SER A 376 7.13 -0.08 19.87
N HIS A 377 7.44 -1.02 20.75
CA HIS A 377 6.95 -1.05 22.12
C HIS A 377 7.74 -0.10 23.05
N ASN A 378 9.06 0.04 22.84
CA ASN A 378 9.87 1.04 23.56
C ASN A 378 9.33 2.47 23.35
N VAL A 379 8.86 2.80 22.14
CA VAL A 379 8.28 4.12 21.82
C VAL A 379 7.03 4.39 22.65
N ILE A 380 6.14 3.40 22.76
CA ILE A 380 4.91 3.55 23.54
C ILE A 380 5.22 3.62 25.04
N ASP A 381 6.12 2.79 25.54
CA ASP A 381 6.58 2.86 26.94
C ASP A 381 7.21 4.24 27.26
N CYS A 382 8.02 4.78 26.35
CA CYS A 382 8.57 6.13 26.46
C CYS A 382 7.46 7.18 26.53
N ARG A 383 6.44 7.09 25.67
CA ARG A 383 5.30 8.00 25.69
C ARG A 383 4.53 7.91 27.01
N ILE A 384 4.18 6.71 27.45
CA ILE A 384 3.45 6.46 28.69
C ILE A 384 4.25 6.98 29.88
N LYS A 385 5.55 6.74 29.95
CA LYS A 385 6.41 7.25 31.02
C LYS A 385 6.42 8.79 31.07
N TYR A 386 6.47 9.45 29.91
CA TYR A 386 6.57 10.91 29.84
C TYR A 386 5.24 11.64 30.02
N LYS A 387 4.12 11.01 29.64
CA LYS A 387 2.80 11.66 29.53
C LYS A 387 1.67 10.89 30.22
N HIS A 388 2.01 9.84 30.95
CA HIS A 388 1.12 8.95 31.71
C HIS A 388 0.11 8.15 30.88
N LYS A 389 0.18 8.22 29.54
CA LYS A 389 -0.64 7.46 28.60
C LYS A 389 -0.05 7.51 27.18
N ASP A 390 -0.46 6.60 26.32
CA ASP A 390 -0.24 6.68 24.88
C ASP A 390 -0.97 7.86 24.21
N TYR A 391 -0.54 8.24 23.02
CA TYR A 391 -1.25 9.12 22.11
C TYR A 391 -2.25 8.31 21.28
N ARG A 392 -3.48 8.84 21.14
CA ARG A 392 -4.52 8.29 20.27
C ARG A 392 -5.41 9.39 19.73
N TYR A 393 -5.90 9.19 18.52
CA TYR A 393 -7.06 9.84 17.95
C TYR A 393 -8.08 8.75 17.59
N GLN A 394 -9.21 8.70 18.27
CA GLN A 394 -10.23 7.67 18.04
C GLN A 394 -11.62 8.28 18.29
N THR A 395 -12.54 7.98 17.40
CA THR A 395 -13.95 8.39 17.43
C THR A 395 -14.78 7.53 18.38
N ALA A 396 -14.33 6.32 18.71
CA ALA A 396 -14.92 5.43 19.69
C ALA A 396 -13.86 4.52 20.34
N PRO A 397 -14.11 3.93 21.53
CA PRO A 397 -13.18 2.99 22.17
C PRO A 397 -12.81 1.83 21.24
N SER A 398 -11.55 1.34 21.28
CA SER A 398 -11.12 0.22 20.44
C SER A 398 -12.11 -0.96 20.50
N PRO A 399 -12.42 -1.61 19.35
CA PRO A 399 -13.34 -2.74 19.31
C PRO A 399 -12.87 -3.89 20.22
N LEU A 400 -11.55 -4.11 20.32
CA LEU A 400 -10.96 -5.10 21.23
C LEU A 400 -10.71 -4.48 22.62
N LYS A 401 -11.13 -5.18 23.67
CA LYS A 401 -10.98 -4.69 25.06
C LYS A 401 -9.52 -4.67 25.50
N GLU A 402 -8.75 -5.61 24.99
CA GLU A 402 -7.33 -5.86 25.20
C GLU A 402 -6.46 -4.68 24.77
N LEU A 403 -6.99 -3.81 23.91
CA LEU A 403 -6.31 -2.64 23.34
C LEU A 403 -6.78 -1.32 23.96
N ARG A 404 -7.69 -1.34 24.95
CA ARG A 404 -8.27 -0.10 25.53
C ARG A 404 -7.41 0.52 26.62
N ASP A 405 -6.51 -0.24 27.23
CA ASP A 405 -5.58 0.32 28.21
C ASP A 405 -4.64 1.31 27.50
N ARG A 406 -4.54 2.50 28.07
CA ARG A 406 -3.69 3.58 27.55
C ARG A 406 -2.43 3.79 28.39
N GLN A 407 -2.35 3.14 29.55
CA GLN A 407 -1.22 3.25 30.49
C GLN A 407 -0.31 2.03 30.43
N LYS A 408 -0.65 1.04 29.59
CA LYS A 408 0.16 -0.15 29.36
C LYS A 408 0.00 -0.59 27.91
N ASP A 409 1.13 -0.78 27.24
CA ASP A 409 1.15 -1.31 25.88
C ASP A 409 0.87 -2.83 25.86
N ASN A 410 0.27 -3.33 24.78
CA ASN A 410 -0.06 -4.75 24.63
C ASN A 410 1.01 -5.45 23.79
N THR A 411 1.72 -6.41 24.40
CA THR A 411 2.80 -7.18 23.75
C THR A 411 2.44 -8.66 23.54
N THR A 412 1.18 -9.03 23.78
CA THR A 412 0.71 -10.43 23.81
C THR A 412 -0.44 -10.73 22.85
N LEU A 413 -1.28 -9.75 22.52
CA LEU A 413 -2.36 -9.92 21.54
C LEU A 413 -1.79 -10.33 20.18
N ALA A 414 -2.46 -11.26 19.49
CA ALA A 414 -2.05 -11.82 18.20
C ALA A 414 -0.68 -12.54 18.21
N ARG A 415 -0.12 -12.78 19.40
CA ARG A 415 1.17 -13.46 19.61
C ARG A 415 1.05 -14.66 20.55
N ASP A 416 0.28 -14.52 21.62
CA ASP A 416 -0.09 -15.60 22.55
C ASP A 416 -1.57 -15.94 22.35
N PRO A 417 -1.92 -17.18 21.94
CA PRO A 417 -3.32 -17.60 21.80
C PRO A 417 -4.15 -17.36 23.06
N ARG A 418 -3.57 -17.50 24.26
CA ARG A 418 -4.28 -17.33 25.54
C ARG A 418 -4.69 -15.89 25.81
N CYS A 419 -3.99 -14.93 25.21
CA CYS A 419 -4.25 -13.50 25.32
C CYS A 419 -5.01 -12.94 24.10
N THR A 420 -5.41 -13.80 23.16
CA THR A 420 -6.01 -13.41 21.88
C THR A 420 -7.47 -13.90 21.82
N PRO A 421 -8.47 -13.00 21.82
CA PRO A 421 -9.87 -13.39 21.79
C PRO A 421 -10.23 -14.16 20.50
N LYS A 422 -10.99 -15.25 20.61
CA LYS A 422 -11.37 -16.08 19.44
C LYS A 422 -12.34 -15.34 18.50
N GLU A 423 -13.10 -14.40 19.02
CA GLU A 423 -13.96 -13.52 18.22
C GLU A 423 -13.16 -12.61 17.26
N SER A 424 -11.85 -12.43 17.49
CA SER A 424 -10.95 -11.68 16.60
C SER A 424 -10.37 -12.52 15.45
N THR A 425 -10.90 -13.73 15.21
CA THR A 425 -10.46 -14.64 14.13
C THR A 425 -11.59 -15.08 13.20
N VAL A 426 -12.67 -14.30 13.12
CA VAL A 426 -13.91 -14.66 12.41
C VAL A 426 -13.83 -14.37 10.90
N CYS A 427 -13.08 -13.34 10.50
CA CYS A 427 -12.85 -12.95 9.11
C CYS A 427 -11.38 -13.11 8.75
N GLY A 428 -11.04 -12.92 7.47
CA GLY A 428 -9.64 -12.87 7.02
C GLY A 428 -8.98 -14.24 6.86
N THR A 429 -9.71 -15.35 7.02
CA THR A 429 -9.17 -16.71 6.85
C THR A 429 -9.26 -17.15 5.39
N THR A 430 -8.23 -17.82 4.88
CA THR A 430 -8.23 -18.41 3.53
C THR A 430 -8.83 -19.81 3.53
N GLU A 431 -8.89 -20.49 4.67
CA GLU A 431 -9.69 -21.70 4.83
C GLU A 431 -11.18 -21.31 5.01
N ASN A 432 -12.07 -21.93 4.23
CA ASN A 432 -13.54 -21.73 4.19
C ASN A 432 -14.07 -20.49 3.43
N SER A 433 -13.76 -20.36 2.13
CA SER A 433 -14.54 -19.58 1.14
C SER A 433 -14.81 -18.08 1.45
N CYS A 434 -13.90 -17.38 2.14
CA CYS A 434 -14.16 -16.05 2.72
C CYS A 434 -15.43 -16.00 3.57
N SER A 435 -15.29 -16.21 4.88
CA SER A 435 -16.32 -15.82 5.84
C SER A 435 -16.43 -14.30 6.04
N CYS A 436 -15.67 -13.49 5.29
CA CYS A 436 -15.73 -12.02 5.30
C CYS A 436 -17.10 -11.52 4.81
N ILE A 437 -18.14 -11.59 5.65
CA ILE A 437 -19.44 -10.94 5.41
C ILE A 437 -19.26 -9.44 5.67
N SER A 438 -18.50 -8.76 4.79
CA SER A 438 -18.56 -7.31 4.67
C SER A 438 -19.44 -6.97 3.48
N LYS A 439 -20.47 -6.14 3.70
CA LYS A 439 -21.46 -5.75 2.69
C LYS A 439 -20.82 -4.84 1.63
N SER A 440 -20.05 -5.40 0.70
CA SER A 440 -19.70 -4.78 -0.58
C SER A 440 -19.05 -5.76 -1.55
N CYS A 441 -19.87 -6.40 -2.38
CA CYS A 441 -19.74 -6.51 -3.84
C CYS A 441 -21.21 -6.42 -4.30
N ASP A 442 -21.56 -5.53 -5.25
CA ASP A 442 -22.95 -5.23 -5.60
C ASP A 442 -23.79 -6.50 -5.79
N GLY A 443 -24.95 -6.54 -5.12
CA GLY A 443 -25.75 -7.73 -4.88
C GLY A 443 -26.23 -8.47 -6.12
N LYS A 444 -25.39 -9.35 -6.67
CA LYS A 444 -25.79 -10.46 -7.52
C LYS A 444 -25.23 -11.76 -6.96
N THR A 445 -26.01 -12.36 -6.08
CA THR A 445 -25.95 -13.80 -5.82
C THR A 445 -26.41 -14.52 -7.09
N THR A 446 -25.49 -14.83 -8.01
CA THR A 446 -25.75 -15.90 -8.97
C THR A 446 -25.39 -17.21 -8.30
N MET A 447 -26.42 -17.94 -7.87
CA MET A 447 -26.32 -19.38 -7.70
C MET A 447 -25.92 -19.99 -9.05
N PHE A 448 -24.83 -20.75 -9.07
CA PHE A 448 -24.70 -21.91 -9.94
C PHE A 448 -24.50 -23.13 -9.05
#